data_AF-A0A564SW24-F1
#
_entry.id   AF-A0A564SW24-F1
#
_cell.length_a   1.000
_cell.length_b   1.000
_cell.length_c   1.000
_cell.angle_alpha   90.00
_cell.angle_beta   90.00
_cell.angle_gamma   90.00
#
_symmetry.space_group_name_H-M   'P 1'
#
loop_
_entity.id
_entity.type
_entity.pdbx_description
1 polymer ?
#
loop_
_entity_poly.entity_id
_entity_poly.type
_entity_poly.pdbx_seq_one_letter_code
_entity_poly.pdbx_strand_id
1 'polypeptide(L)'
;MNYCTYDQYAAAGGTLDEAAFAPLAARASRLIDRMAFGRAEGHAAACEGCAEALADACIQIIDAANAVQSARTPPGASSVSNDGVSMTFTSGALAERLAAEAAYILANTLGSDPHGLLYRGCF
;
A
#
# COMPACT_ATOMS: atom_id res chain seq x y z
N MET A 1 -4.71 9.75 -7.55
CA MET A 1 -5.90 9.61 -6.69
C MET A 1 -5.52 8.89 -5.40
N ASN A 2 -6.22 9.11 -4.28
CA ASN A 2 -6.11 8.20 -3.12
C ASN A 2 -7.29 7.23 -3.16
N TYR A 3 -7.03 5.92 -3.13
CA TYR A 3 -8.08 4.88 -3.21
C TYR A 3 -8.80 4.65 -1.88
N CYS A 4 -8.27 5.19 -0.78
CA CYS A 4 -8.86 5.10 0.55
C CYS A 4 -8.80 6.46 1.26
N THR A 5 -9.87 6.80 1.96
CA THR A 5 -9.98 7.97 2.84
C THR A 5 -9.72 7.59 4.30
N TYR A 6 -9.40 8.59 5.13
CA TYR A 6 -9.15 8.33 6.55
C TYR A 6 -10.38 7.74 7.25
N ASP A 7 -11.59 8.21 6.92
CA ASP A 7 -12.83 7.68 7.50
C ASP A 7 -13.06 6.20 7.15
N GLN A 8 -12.74 5.78 5.92
CA GLN A 8 -12.82 4.37 5.51
C GLN A 8 -11.80 3.52 6.27
N TYR A 9 -10.57 4.02 6.43
CA TYR A 9 -9.53 3.35 7.20
C TYR A 9 -9.92 3.22 8.68
N ALA A 10 -10.43 4.29 9.29
CA ALA A 10 -10.90 4.28 10.68
C ALA A 10 -12.10 3.33 10.87
N ALA A 11 -13.05 3.32 9.93
CA ALA A 11 -14.19 2.40 9.96
C ALA A 11 -13.78 0.92 9.86
N ALA A 12 -12.70 0.63 9.12
CA ALA A 12 -12.11 -0.71 9.03
C ALA A 12 -11.31 -1.14 10.27
N GLY A 13 -11.22 -0.29 11.31
CA GLY A 13 -10.47 -0.57 12.53
C GLY A 13 -9.02 -0.07 12.51
N GLY A 14 -8.71 0.88 11.63
CA GLY A 14 -7.40 1.51 11.52
C GLY A 14 -6.90 2.12 12.84
N THR A 15 -5.61 1.95 13.12
CA THR A 15 -5.00 2.33 14.41
C THR A 15 -4.10 3.57 14.32
N LEU A 16 -3.93 4.10 13.11
CA LEU A 16 -3.08 5.25 12.82
C LEU A 16 -3.80 6.58 13.03
N ASP A 17 -3.04 7.57 13.51
CA ASP A 17 -3.44 8.98 13.43
C ASP A 17 -3.52 9.44 11.97
N GLU A 18 -4.42 10.39 11.69
CA GLU A 18 -4.63 10.94 10.34
C GLU A 18 -3.33 11.49 9.71
N ALA A 19 -2.47 12.11 10.53
CA ALA A 19 -1.18 12.63 10.09
C ALA A 19 -0.20 11.52 9.66
N ALA A 20 -0.25 10.34 10.29
CA ALA A 20 0.55 9.18 9.92
C ALA A 20 -0.07 8.42 8.74
N PHE A 21 -1.39 8.45 8.62
CA PHE A 21 -2.14 7.84 7.51
C PHE A 21 -1.85 8.51 6.17
N ALA A 22 -1.93 9.85 6.08
CA ALA A 22 -1.83 10.59 4.82
C ALA A 22 -0.61 10.21 3.93
N PRO A 23 0.65 10.14 4.45
CA PRO A 23 1.78 9.72 3.63
C PRO A 23 1.74 8.24 3.24
N LEU A 24 1.18 7.37 4.09
CA LEU A 24 1.03 5.95 3.79
C LEU A 24 -0.05 5.69 2.74
N ALA A 25 -1.18 6.39 2.81
CA ALA A 25 -2.26 6.31 1.83
C ALA A 25 -1.80 6.73 0.43
N ALA A 26 -1.02 7.81 0.33
CA ALA A 26 -0.42 8.24 -0.93
C ALA A 26 0.58 7.20 -1.48
N ARG A 27 1.34 6.55 -0.60
CA ARG A 27 2.30 5.50 -0.99
C ARG A 27 1.58 4.22 -1.45
N ALA A 28 0.56 3.80 -0.72
CA ALA A 28 -0.28 2.65 -1.06
C ALA A 28 -0.96 2.86 -2.42
N SER A 29 -1.52 4.05 -2.65
CA SER A 29 -2.18 4.38 -3.91
C SER A 29 -1.22 4.33 -5.10
N ARG A 30 0.01 4.86 -4.95
CA ARG A 30 1.05 4.75 -5.99
C ARG A 30 1.49 3.32 -6.26
N LEU A 31 1.50 2.46 -5.24
CA LEU A 31 1.80 1.04 -5.39
C LEU A 31 0.70 0.35 -6.21
N ILE A 32 -0.56 0.60 -5.86
CA ILE A 32 -1.74 0.13 -6.60
C ILE A 32 -1.67 0.58 -8.05
N ASP A 33 -1.43 1.87 -8.31
CA ASP A 33 -1.33 2.43 -9.67
C ASP A 33 -0.22 1.75 -10.50
N ARG A 34 0.94 1.49 -9.88
CA ARG A 34 2.04 0.78 -10.53
C ARG A 34 1.63 -0.64 -10.92
N MET A 35 0.98 -1.36 -10.03
CA MET A 35 0.60 -2.76 -10.23
C MET A 35 -0.56 -2.90 -11.21
N ALA A 36 -1.50 -1.97 -11.19
CA ALA A 36 -2.61 -1.89 -12.13
C ALA A 36 -2.23 -1.21 -13.47
N PHE A 37 -0.96 -0.85 -13.67
CA PHE A 37 -0.47 -0.12 -14.85
C PHE A 37 -1.32 1.12 -15.20
N GLY A 38 -1.77 1.87 -14.19
CA GLY A 38 -2.61 3.06 -14.35
C GLY A 38 -4.07 2.79 -14.76
N ARG A 39 -4.54 1.53 -14.78
CA ARG A 39 -5.92 1.18 -15.12
C ARG A 39 -6.89 1.22 -13.93
N ALA A 40 -6.37 1.21 -12.70
CA ALA A 40 -7.17 1.17 -11.48
C ALA A 40 -8.13 2.37 -11.38
N GLU A 41 -7.68 3.58 -11.71
CA GLU A 41 -8.50 4.80 -11.61
C GLU A 41 -9.73 4.76 -12.53
N GLY A 42 -9.55 4.37 -13.79
CA GLY A 42 -10.66 4.29 -14.75
C GLY A 42 -11.68 3.19 -14.39
N HIS A 43 -11.22 2.08 -13.83
CA HIS A 43 -12.10 0.98 -13.42
C HIS A 43 -12.78 1.21 -12.08
N ALA A 44 -12.13 1.88 -11.13
CA ALA A 44 -12.77 2.32 -9.89
C ALA A 44 -13.95 3.27 -10.17
N ALA A 45 -13.84 4.12 -11.19
CA ALA A 45 -14.93 5.00 -11.62
C ALA A 45 -16.07 4.25 -12.34
N ALA A 46 -15.81 3.07 -12.91
CA ALA A 46 -16.77 2.31 -13.71
C ALA A 46 -17.47 1.17 -12.95
N CYS A 47 -16.89 0.70 -11.84
CA CYS A 47 -17.39 -0.42 -11.07
C CYS A 47 -17.25 -0.17 -9.56
N GLU A 48 -18.39 -0.07 -8.87
CA GLU A 48 -18.45 0.17 -7.41
C GLU A 48 -17.79 -0.96 -6.62
N GLY A 49 -17.98 -2.22 -7.01
CA GLY A 49 -17.30 -3.37 -6.38
C GLY A 49 -15.78 -3.37 -6.56
N CYS A 50 -15.27 -2.84 -7.69
CA CYS A 50 -13.83 -2.64 -7.86
C CYS A 50 -13.31 -1.49 -7.01
N ALA A 51 -14.09 -0.42 -6.85
CA ALA A 51 -13.74 0.69 -5.97
C ALA A 51 -13.64 0.24 -4.50
N GLU A 52 -14.60 -0.57 -4.03
CA GLU A 52 -14.55 -1.17 -2.68
C GLU A 52 -13.34 -2.10 -2.52
N ALA A 53 -13.11 -3.00 -3.47
CA ALA A 53 -11.95 -3.90 -3.42
C ALA A 53 -10.60 -3.15 -3.42
N LEU A 54 -10.50 -2.04 -4.18
CA LEU A 54 -9.32 -1.18 -4.18
C LEU A 54 -9.16 -0.41 -2.87
N ALA A 55 -10.25 0.02 -2.24
CA ALA A 55 -10.22 0.64 -0.93
C ALA A 55 -9.74 -0.35 0.14
N ASP A 56 -10.28 -1.58 0.16
CA ASP A 56 -9.86 -2.64 1.07
C ASP A 56 -8.39 -3.03 0.88
N ALA A 57 -7.95 -3.15 -0.38
CA ALA A 57 -6.55 -3.40 -0.69
C ALA A 57 -5.65 -2.25 -0.21
N CYS A 58 -6.09 -1.00 -0.39
CA CYS A 58 -5.36 0.17 0.07
C CYS A 58 -5.20 0.18 1.60
N ILE A 59 -6.25 -0.16 2.36
CA ILE A 59 -6.21 -0.27 3.82
C ILE A 59 -5.17 -1.31 4.26
N GLN A 60 -5.21 -2.50 3.69
CA GLN A 60 -4.27 -3.58 4.03
C GLN A 60 -2.82 -3.22 3.67
N ILE A 61 -2.58 -2.52 2.56
CA ILE A 61 -1.24 -2.05 2.18
C ILE A 61 -0.74 -0.98 3.16
N ILE A 62 -1.62 -0.12 3.67
CA ILE A 62 -1.28 0.88 4.68
C ILE A 62 -0.83 0.20 5.98
N ASP A 63 -1.55 -0.82 6.43
CA ASP A 63 -1.19 -1.57 7.64
C ASP A 63 0.14 -2.33 7.47
N ALA A 64 0.34 -2.99 6.32
CA ALA A 64 1.61 -3.64 6.00
C ALA A 64 2.78 -2.63 5.96
N ALA A 65 2.56 -1.46 5.35
CA ALA A 65 3.56 -0.40 5.31
C ALA A 65 3.88 0.16 6.70
N ASN A 66 2.86 0.31 7.56
CA ASN A 66 3.02 0.71 8.94
C ASN A 66 3.78 -0.33 9.77
N ALA A 67 3.49 -1.63 9.58
CA ALA A 67 4.20 -2.71 10.26
C ALA A 67 5.70 -2.72 9.88
N VAL A 68 6.02 -2.53 8.60
CA VAL A 68 7.41 -2.39 8.11
C VAL A 68 8.09 -1.15 8.70
N GLN A 69 7.38 -0.03 8.84
CA GLN A 69 7.90 1.19 9.45
C GLN A 69 8.09 1.07 10.96
N SER A 70 7.20 0.37 11.67
CA SER A 70 7.31 0.10 13.09
C SER A 70 8.48 -0.86 13.37
N ALA A 71 8.67 -1.89 12.55
CA ALA A 71 9.83 -2.78 12.62
C ALA A 71 11.18 -2.07 12.38
N ARG A 72 11.17 -0.90 11.71
CA ARG A 72 12.36 -0.04 11.52
C ARG A 72 12.73 0.81 12.74
N THR A 73 11.88 0.88 13.76
CA THR A 73 12.10 1.76 14.93
C THR A 73 12.47 0.90 16.15
N PRO A 74 13.74 0.50 16.33
CA PRO A 74 14.15 -0.09 17.59
C PRO A 74 13.96 0.94 18.72
N PRO A 75 13.57 0.51 19.94
CA PRO A 75 13.46 1.41 21.08
C PRO A 75 14.82 2.08 21.33
N GLY A 76 14.91 3.38 21.03
CA GLY A 76 16.14 4.18 21.17
C GLY A 76 16.71 4.79 19.88
N ALA A 77 16.16 4.48 18.69
CA ALA A 77 16.61 5.13 17.45
C ALA A 77 15.94 6.50 17.24
N SER A 78 16.45 7.53 17.92
CA SER A 78 16.36 8.89 17.39
C SER A 78 17.33 8.98 16.20
N SER A 79 16.83 9.28 15.00
CA SER A 79 17.70 9.52 13.86
C SER A 79 18.49 10.81 14.08
N VAL A 80 19.68 10.70 14.64
CA VAL A 80 20.71 11.70 14.41
C VAL A 80 21.32 11.39 13.05
N SER A 81 20.95 12.19 12.05
CA SER A 81 21.70 12.28 10.80
C SER A 81 23.11 12.76 11.14
N ASN A 82 24.07 11.85 11.11
CA ASN A 82 25.48 12.21 11.09
C ASN A 82 26.22 11.25 10.15
N ASP A 83 26.93 11.83 9.19
CA ASP A 83 27.90 11.20 8.28
C ASP A 83 27.37 10.26 7.19
N GLY A 84 26.67 10.84 6.20
CA GLY A 84 27.03 10.72 4.77
C GLY A 84 27.11 9.35 4.08
N VAL A 85 26.72 8.23 4.70
CA VAL A 85 26.73 6.89 4.08
C VAL A 85 25.37 6.23 4.24
N SER A 86 24.49 6.47 3.26
CA SER A 86 23.20 5.79 3.13
C SER A 86 23.40 4.30 2.82
N MET A 87 23.12 3.43 3.79
CA MET A 87 22.96 1.99 3.56
C MET A 87 21.66 1.73 2.79
N THR A 88 21.74 1.76 1.46
CA THR A 88 20.59 1.61 0.56
C THR A 88 20.11 0.15 0.43
N PHE A 89 20.92 -0.84 0.81
CA PHE A 89 20.66 -2.27 0.58
C PHE A 89 19.45 -2.83 1.35
N THR A 90 19.30 -2.47 2.63
CA THR A 90 18.14 -2.89 3.44
C THR A 90 16.88 -2.14 3.05
N SER A 91 16.98 -0.86 2.70
CA SER A 91 15.84 -0.08 2.21
C SER A 91 15.30 -0.55 0.86
N GLY A 92 16.18 -1.01 -0.06
CA GLY A 92 15.78 -1.56 -1.35
C GLY A 92 15.04 -2.89 -1.20
N ALA A 93 15.64 -3.85 -0.49
CA ALA A 93 15.03 -5.16 -0.24
C ALA A 93 13.69 -5.05 0.53
N LEU A 94 13.58 -4.10 1.46
CA LEU A 94 12.32 -3.84 2.17
C LEU A 94 11.27 -3.17 1.28
N ALA A 95 11.67 -2.28 0.36
CA ALA A 95 10.76 -1.69 -0.61
C ALA A 95 10.25 -2.73 -1.62
N GLU A 96 11.11 -3.66 -2.04
CA GLU A 96 10.73 -4.79 -2.88
C GLU A 96 9.81 -5.77 -2.14
N ARG A 97 10.10 -6.07 -0.87
CA ARG A 97 9.22 -6.92 -0.05
C ARG A 97 7.84 -6.29 0.14
N LEU A 98 7.77 -4.99 0.44
CA LEU A 98 6.50 -4.27 0.53
C LEU A 98 5.76 -4.28 -0.81
N ALA A 99 6.47 -4.12 -1.93
CA ALA A 99 5.86 -4.16 -3.26
C ALA A 99 5.31 -5.56 -3.58
N ALA A 100 6.04 -6.63 -3.23
CA ALA A 100 5.59 -8.01 -3.41
C ALA A 100 4.38 -8.34 -2.52
N GLU A 101 4.39 -7.89 -1.28
CA GLU A 101 3.28 -8.05 -0.34
C GLU A 101 2.04 -7.26 -0.79
N ALA A 102 2.22 -6.03 -1.25
CA ALA A 102 1.15 -5.23 -1.83
C ALA A 102 0.55 -5.88 -3.09
N ALA A 103 1.38 -6.51 -3.93
CA ALA A 103 0.91 -7.27 -5.09
C ALA A 103 0.08 -8.49 -4.67
N TYR A 104 0.53 -9.20 -3.65
CA TYR A 104 -0.22 -10.32 -3.08
C TYR A 104 -1.57 -9.87 -2.48
N ILE A 105 -1.59 -8.78 -1.72
CA ILE A 105 -2.81 -8.19 -1.15
C ILE A 105 -3.79 -7.81 -2.25
N LEU A 106 -3.34 -7.13 -3.29
CA LEU A 106 -4.18 -6.77 -4.44
C LEU A 106 -4.71 -8.00 -5.19
N ALA A 107 -3.86 -9.00 -5.43
CA ALA A 107 -4.29 -10.24 -6.06
C ALA A 107 -5.33 -10.98 -5.22
N ASN A 108 -5.15 -11.03 -3.90
CA ASN A 108 -6.07 -11.72 -2.99
C ASN A 108 -7.41 -10.98 -2.85
N THR A 109 -7.39 -9.64 -2.80
CA THR A 109 -8.60 -8.81 -2.71
C THR A 109 -9.41 -8.80 -4.00
N LEU A 110 -8.73 -8.80 -5.15
CA LEU A 110 -9.39 -8.89 -6.46
C LEU A 110 -9.77 -10.34 -6.85
N GLY A 111 -9.19 -11.34 -6.17
CA GLY A 111 -9.52 -12.77 -6.34
C GLY A 111 -9.25 -13.30 -7.75
N SER A 112 -10.25 -13.93 -8.38
CA SER A 112 -10.19 -14.39 -9.79
C SER A 112 -10.23 -13.25 -10.81
N ASP A 113 -10.28 -12.00 -10.36
CA ASP A 113 -10.30 -10.81 -11.21
C ASP A 113 -11.38 -10.89 -12.32
N PRO A 114 -12.67 -10.90 -11.93
CA PRO A 114 -13.78 -11.07 -12.87
C PRO A 114 -13.86 -9.97 -13.95
N HIS A 115 -13.07 -8.89 -13.80
CA HIS A 115 -13.01 -7.75 -14.73
C HIS A 115 -11.66 -7.60 -15.46
N GLY A 116 -10.66 -8.47 -15.24
CA GLY A 116 -9.40 -8.50 -16.00
C GLY A 116 -8.43 -7.34 -15.73
N LEU A 117 -8.41 -6.83 -14.50
CA LEU A 117 -7.51 -5.78 -14.02
C LEU A 117 -6.05 -6.25 -13.84
N LEU A 118 -5.85 -7.52 -13.52
CA LEU A 118 -4.57 -8.19 -13.32
C LEU A 118 -4.15 -8.89 -14.62
N TYR A 119 -2.91 -8.68 -15.04
CA TYR A 119 -2.36 -9.34 -16.22
C TYR A 119 -2.37 -10.86 -16.02
N ARG A 120 -2.77 -11.59 -17.07
CA ARG A 120 -3.08 -13.04 -17.10
C ARG A 120 -1.86 -13.97 -16.95
N GLY A 121 -0.93 -13.66 -16.04
CA GLY A 121 0.33 -14.37 -15.87
C GLY A 121 1.05 -14.15 -14.53
N CYS A 122 0.42 -13.53 -13.53
CA CYS A 122 0.88 -13.60 -12.14
C CYS A 122 0.16 -14.74 -11.41
N PHE A 123 0.52 -15.98 -11.74
CA PHE A 123 0.20 -17.18 -10.96
C PHE A 123 1.41 -18.12 -10.97
#